data_AF-A0A7D5RBQ6-F1
#
_entry.id   AF-A0A7D5RBQ6-F1
#
_cell.length_a   1.000
_cell.length_b   1.000
_cell.length_c   1.000
_cell.angle_alpha   90.00
_cell.angle_beta   90.00
_cell.angle_gamma   90.00
#
_symmetry.space_group_name_H-M   'P 1'
#
loop_
_entity.id
_entity.type
_entity.pdbx_description
1 polymer ?
#
loop_
_entity_poly.entity_id
_entity_poly.type
_entity_poly.pdbx_seq_one_letter_code
_entity_poly.pdbx_strand_id
1 'polypeptide(L)'
;MSIQRPIRKPKIPKIKKPLISKRKRIVKKAPTLSAGKIKTKTVHKKHITHKKPSKIVVGTCYLEENCKGVRSRKVTKTQCKHQGGKSWKKAGGKCEKL
;
A
#
# COMPACT_ATOMS: atom_id res chain seq x y z
N MET A 1 -35.44 11.28 -25.67
CA MET A 1 -35.00 11.45 -24.26
C MET A 1 -34.96 10.06 -23.61
N SER A 2 -33.78 9.44 -23.49
CA SER A 2 -33.63 8.08 -22.93
C SER A 2 -33.51 8.18 -21.41
N ILE A 3 -34.49 7.64 -20.67
CA ILE A 3 -34.53 7.70 -19.20
C ILE A 3 -33.67 6.56 -18.66
N GLN A 4 -32.51 6.91 -18.11
CA GLN A 4 -31.63 5.97 -17.42
C GLN A 4 -32.30 5.50 -16.12
N ARG A 5 -32.67 4.22 -16.04
CA ARG A 5 -33.24 3.64 -14.81
C ARG A 5 -32.16 3.56 -13.73
N PRO A 6 -32.40 4.02 -12.48
CA PRO A 6 -31.39 3.96 -11.43
C PRO A 6 -31.12 2.50 -11.01
N ILE A 7 -29.84 2.12 -10.98
CA ILE A 7 -29.38 0.77 -10.59
C ILE A 7 -29.66 0.57 -9.10
N ARG A 8 -30.56 -0.35 -8.77
CA ARG A 8 -30.89 -0.69 -7.37
C ARG A 8 -29.73 -1.47 -6.73
N LYS A 9 -29.20 -0.96 -5.61
CA LYS A 9 -28.13 -1.65 -4.87
C LYS A 9 -28.62 -3.02 -4.37
N PRO A 10 -27.82 -4.09 -4.53
CA PRO A 10 -28.19 -5.41 -4.02
C PRO A 10 -28.25 -5.39 -2.50
N LYS A 11 -29.32 -5.96 -1.93
CA LYS A 11 -29.52 -6.05 -0.49
C LYS A 11 -28.76 -7.26 0.04
N ILE A 12 -27.67 -7.01 0.77
CA ILE A 12 -26.85 -8.08 1.35
C ILE A 12 -27.67 -8.83 2.41
N PRO A 13 -27.78 -10.17 2.34
CA PRO A 13 -28.53 -10.94 3.32
C PRO A 13 -27.86 -10.87 4.70
N LYS A 14 -28.67 -10.66 5.75
CA LYS A 14 -28.18 -10.62 7.13
C LYS A 14 -27.85 -12.04 7.60
N ILE A 15 -26.57 -12.38 7.64
CA ILE A 15 -26.10 -13.66 8.21
C ILE A 15 -26.25 -13.61 9.74
N LYS A 16 -27.10 -14.48 10.29
CA LYS A 16 -27.28 -14.62 11.74
C LYS A 16 -26.11 -15.41 12.33
N LYS A 17 -25.50 -14.90 13.41
CA LYS A 17 -24.44 -15.63 14.13
C LYS A 17 -25.00 -16.95 14.67
N PRO A 18 -24.24 -18.06 14.63
CA PRO A 18 -24.69 -19.32 15.19
C PRO A 18 -24.86 -19.22 16.72
N LEU A 19 -25.86 -19.96 17.23
CA LEU A 19 -26.13 -20.11 18.66
C LEU A 19 -24.86 -20.59 19.39
N ILE A 20 -24.64 -20.07 20.60
CA ILE A 20 -23.43 -20.29 21.41
C ILE A 20 -23.15 -21.79 21.63
N SER A 21 -24.20 -22.61 21.76
CA SER A 21 -24.10 -24.08 21.92
C SER A 21 -23.48 -24.79 20.71
N LYS A 22 -23.57 -24.21 19.50
CA LYS A 22 -22.96 -24.77 18.28
C LYS A 22 -21.51 -24.35 18.08
N ARG A 23 -20.95 -23.53 18.98
CA ARG A 23 -19.52 -23.19 18.95
C ARG A 23 -18.74 -24.36 19.54
N LYS A 24 -17.97 -25.09 18.71
CA LYS A 24 -17.05 -26.10 19.22
C LYS A 24 -16.05 -25.42 20.17
N ARG A 25 -15.99 -25.90 21.42
CA ARG A 25 -14.99 -25.49 22.40
C ARG A 25 -13.64 -26.00 21.91
N ILE A 26 -12.77 -25.11 21.44
CA ILE A 26 -11.38 -25.46 21.15
C ILE A 26 -10.70 -25.67 22.50
N VAL A 27 -10.83 -26.88 23.05
CA VAL A 27 -10.06 -27.28 24.22
C VAL A 27 -8.61 -27.34 23.77
N LYS A 28 -7.75 -26.54 24.42
CA LYS A 28 -6.30 -26.59 24.22
C LYS A 28 -5.80 -27.94 24.74
N LYS A 29 -5.95 -29.00 23.96
CA LYS A 29 -5.28 -30.28 24.25
C LYS A 29 -3.80 -30.05 23.95
N ALA A 30 -2.95 -30.17 24.97
CA ALA A 30 -1.51 -30.13 24.77
C ALA A 30 -1.13 -31.21 23.74
N PRO A 31 -0.28 -30.90 22.74
CA PRO A 31 0.14 -31.91 21.79
C PRO A 31 1.05 -32.90 22.54
N THR A 32 0.53 -34.09 22.84
CA THR A 32 1.37 -35.24 23.15
C THR A 32 2.13 -35.56 21.86
N LEU A 33 3.39 -35.12 21.81
CA LEU A 33 4.32 -35.41 20.73
C LEU A 33 4.65 -36.91 20.77
N SER A 34 3.80 -37.73 20.17
CA SER A 34 4.20 -39.08 19.77
C SER A 34 5.40 -38.93 18.84
N ALA A 35 6.54 -39.52 19.22
CA ALA A 35 7.81 -39.45 18.50
C ALA A 35 7.78 -40.21 17.15
N GLY A 36 6.79 -39.92 16.30
CA GLY A 36 6.77 -40.30 14.90
C GLY A 36 7.53 -39.22 14.11
N LYS A 37 8.68 -39.59 13.55
CA LYS A 37 9.46 -38.74 12.63
C LYS A 37 8.60 -38.40 11.39
N ILE A 38 7.83 -37.33 11.46
CA ILE A 38 7.18 -36.73 10.29
C ILE A 38 8.27 -35.99 9.52
N LYS A 39 8.66 -36.52 8.35
CA LYS A 39 9.52 -35.79 7.40
C LYS A 39 8.72 -34.62 6.83
N THR A 40 8.67 -33.50 7.55
CA THR A 40 8.12 -32.25 7.01
C THR A 40 9.04 -31.78 5.89
N LYS A 41 8.55 -31.78 4.64
CA LYS A 41 9.23 -31.11 3.54
C LYS A 41 9.42 -29.65 3.93
N THR A 42 10.66 -29.25 4.16
CA THR A 42 11.04 -27.89 4.53
C THR A 42 10.77 -26.98 3.32
N VAL A 43 9.55 -26.46 3.21
CA VAL A 43 9.27 -25.42 2.24
C VAL A 43 10.07 -24.21 2.69
N HIS A 44 11.08 -23.81 1.91
CA HIS A 44 11.87 -22.62 2.20
C HIS A 44 10.93 -21.44 2.40
N LYS A 45 10.81 -21.02 3.67
CA LYS A 45 10.04 -19.83 4.04
C LYS A 45 10.76 -18.65 3.40
N LYS A 46 10.21 -18.10 2.32
CA LYS A 46 10.76 -16.91 1.66
C LYS A 46 10.93 -15.83 2.72
N HIS A 47 12.17 -15.42 2.94
CA HIS A 47 12.50 -14.35 3.86
C HIS A 47 11.89 -13.05 3.32
N ILE A 48 10.82 -12.57 3.96
CA ILE A 48 10.21 -11.28 3.61
C ILE A 48 11.10 -10.21 4.24
N THR A 49 12.06 -9.73 3.46
CA THR A 49 12.90 -8.59 3.86
C THR A 49 12.02 -7.34 3.84
N HIS A 50 11.59 -6.87 5.01
CA HIS A 50 10.91 -5.58 5.13
C HIS A 50 11.90 -4.48 4.73
N LYS A 51 11.74 -3.93 3.52
CA LYS A 51 12.53 -2.79 3.06
C LYS A 51 12.24 -1.61 3.99
N LYS A 52 13.28 -1.06 4.62
CA LYS A 52 13.17 0.16 5.42
C LYS A 52 12.55 1.27 4.56
N PRO A 53 11.61 2.08 5.09
CA PRO A 53 11.01 3.15 4.31
C PRO A 53 12.11 4.17 3.94
N SER A 54 12.31 4.39 2.64
CA SER A 54 13.22 5.44 2.17
C SER A 54 12.60 6.80 2.49
N LYS A 55 13.42 7.72 3.04
CA LYS A 55 12.97 9.09 3.32
C LYS A 55 12.65 9.78 1.98
N ILE A 56 11.38 10.05 1.74
CA ILE A 56 10.91 10.70 0.51
C ILE A 56 11.43 12.13 0.51
N VAL A 57 12.28 12.46 -0.46
CA VAL A 57 12.83 13.81 -0.61
C VAL A 57 11.84 14.65 -1.41
N VAL A 58 11.29 15.68 -0.76
CA VAL A 58 10.41 16.66 -1.38
C VAL A 58 11.13 17.99 -1.63
N GLY A 59 10.71 18.68 -2.68
CA GLY A 59 11.31 19.93 -3.13
C GLY A 59 10.29 20.81 -3.85
N THR A 60 10.78 21.78 -4.61
CA THR A 60 9.98 22.71 -5.42
C THR A 60 10.17 22.39 -6.89
N CYS A 61 9.07 22.39 -7.63
CA CYS A 61 9.02 22.18 -9.07
C CYS A 61 8.88 23.51 -9.79
N TYR A 62 9.55 23.63 -10.94
CA TYR A 62 9.61 24.86 -11.72
C TYR A 62 9.30 24.58 -13.20
N LEU A 63 8.77 25.59 -13.88
CA LEU A 63 8.38 25.50 -15.29
C LEU A 63 9.57 25.66 -16.25
N GLU A 64 10.61 26.40 -15.87
CA GLU A 64 11.78 26.68 -16.71
C GLU A 64 13.05 25.97 -16.25
N GLU A 65 14.10 25.96 -17.07
CA GLU A 65 15.33 25.19 -16.84
C GLU A 65 16.29 25.76 -15.76
N ASN A 66 15.99 26.90 -15.13
CA ASN A 66 16.84 27.57 -14.14
C ASN A 66 16.14 27.82 -12.79
N CYS A 67 15.22 26.94 -12.39
CA CYS A 67 14.38 27.13 -11.21
C CYS A 67 13.64 28.48 -11.21
N LYS A 68 13.17 28.88 -12.40
CA LYS A 68 12.32 30.05 -12.62
C LYS A 68 10.88 29.61 -12.85
N GLY A 69 9.93 30.43 -12.38
CA GLY A 69 8.50 30.12 -12.44
C GLY A 69 8.13 28.94 -11.54
N VAL A 70 7.94 29.21 -10.24
CA VAL A 70 7.51 28.20 -9.27
C VAL A 70 6.15 27.65 -9.69
N ARG A 71 6.06 26.34 -9.89
CA ARG A 71 4.81 25.66 -10.24
C ARG A 71 4.14 25.04 -9.02
N SER A 72 4.89 24.21 -8.31
CA SER A 72 4.38 23.40 -7.20
C SER A 72 5.45 23.27 -6.12
N ARG A 73 5.06 23.43 -4.85
CA ARG A 73 5.93 23.25 -3.69
C ARG A 73 5.68 21.89 -3.05
N LYS A 74 6.68 21.34 -2.35
CA LYS A 74 6.63 20.06 -1.62
C LYS A 74 6.30 18.84 -2.50
N VAL A 75 6.87 18.79 -3.69
CA VAL A 75 6.69 17.67 -4.64
C VAL A 75 7.99 16.91 -4.83
N THR A 76 7.89 15.62 -5.14
CA THR A 76 9.07 14.80 -5.48
C THR A 76 9.58 15.13 -6.88
N LYS A 77 10.83 14.75 -7.15
CA LYS A 77 11.45 14.87 -8.48
C LYS A 77 10.61 14.21 -9.57
N THR A 78 10.09 13.01 -9.28
CA THR A 78 9.22 12.25 -10.19
C THR A 78 7.88 12.95 -10.45
N GLN A 79 7.22 13.47 -9.42
CA GLN A 79 5.96 14.21 -9.58
C GLN A 79 6.16 15.47 -10.43
N CYS A 80 7.28 16.19 -10.25
CA CYS A 80 7.58 17.37 -11.06
C CYS A 80 7.74 17.03 -12.55
N LYS A 81 8.41 15.91 -12.87
CA LYS A 81 8.53 15.43 -14.26
C LYS A 81 7.17 15.08 -14.86
N HIS A 82 6.29 14.39 -14.11
CA HIS A 82 4.94 14.07 -14.58
C HIS A 82 4.05 15.29 -14.79
N GLN A 83 4.27 16.37 -14.03
CA GLN A 83 3.55 17.62 -14.23
C GLN A 83 4.07 18.40 -15.45
N GLY A 84 5.22 18.03 -16.02
CA GLY A 84 5.87 18.79 -17.10
C GLY A 84 6.70 19.96 -16.59
N GLY A 85 7.27 19.87 -15.39
CA GLY A 85 8.27 20.82 -14.90
C GLY A 85 9.64 20.55 -15.52
N LYS A 86 10.37 21.61 -15.86
CA LYS A 86 11.70 21.54 -16.49
C LYS A 86 12.86 21.54 -15.49
N SER A 87 12.64 21.99 -14.26
CA SER A 87 13.64 21.92 -13.19
C SER A 87 13.01 21.70 -11.82
N TRP A 88 13.81 21.17 -10.91
CA TRP A 88 13.40 20.84 -9.54
C TRP A 88 14.51 21.14 -8.54
N LYS A 89 14.13 21.67 -7.38
CA LYS A 89 15.06 22.07 -6.32
C LYS A 89 14.64 21.46 -5.00
N LYS A 90 15.52 20.71 -4.36
CA LYS A 90 15.33 20.31 -2.96
C LYS A 90 15.34 21.54 -2.05
N ALA A 91 14.61 21.50 -0.94
CA ALA A 91 14.71 22.57 0.07
C ALA A 91 16.18 22.76 0.50
N GLY A 92 16.71 23.97 0.30
CA GLY A 92 18.12 24.31 0.57
C GLY A 92 19.16 23.71 -0.39
N GLY A 93 18.74 23.00 -1.44
CA GLY A 93 19.63 22.35 -2.40
C GLY A 93 19.92 23.19 -3.64
N LYS A 94 20.75 22.64 -4.55
CA LYS A 94 20.97 23.22 -5.89
C LYS A 94 19.77 22.96 -6.79
N CYS A 95 19.61 23.81 -7.82
CA CYS A 95 18.63 23.60 -8.86
C CYS A 95 19.09 22.46 -9.76
N GLU A 96 18.25 21.45 -9.99
CA GLU A 96 18.52 20.35 -10.91
C GLU A 96 17.60 20.46 -12.12
N LYS A 97 18.16 20.32 -13.32
CA LYS A 97 17.39 20.17 -14.57
C LYS A 97 16.74 18.77 -14.60
N LEU A 98 15.51 18.70 -15.09
CA LEU A 98 14.68 17.49 -15.13
C LEU A 98 14.46 16.92 -16.53
#